data_AF-A6FXZ2-F1
#
_entry.id   AF-A6FXZ2-F1
#
_cell.length_a   1.000
_cell.length_b   1.000
_cell.length_c   1.000
_cell.angle_alpha   90.00
_cell.angle_beta   90.00
_cell.angle_gamma   90.00
#
_symmetry.space_group_name_H-M   'P 1'
#
loop_
_entity.id
_entity.type
_entity.pdbx_description
1 polymer ?
#
loop_
_entity_poly.entity_id
_entity_poly.type
_entity_poly.pdbx_seq_one_letter_code
_entity_poly.pdbx_strand_id
1 'polypeptide(L)'
;MVRLQALYGRGTAINFTYVHDFVYGFDWAKWVRREPSVQRDVPGPFSAEFLGYMERRGHELLELIAADDGKYPTLAAGVPRNPFPFSREPAAEVELHAELARRDLIPVPTWDAGAIAIDWDQRWREPFQDRRVEVAGELGLLS
;
A
#
# COMPACT_ATOMS: atom_id res chain seq x y z
N MET A 1 11.57 3.76 7.30
CA MET A 1 10.94 4.53 6.20
C MET A 1 11.90 4.88 5.07
N VAL A 2 12.95 5.69 5.25
CA VAL A 2 13.87 6.06 4.13
C VAL A 2 14.41 4.84 3.36
N ARG A 3 14.84 3.78 4.06
CA ARG A 3 15.30 2.54 3.42
C ARG A 3 14.21 1.85 2.58
N LEU A 4 12.97 1.81 3.07
CA LEU A 4 11.85 1.23 2.33
C LEU A 4 11.52 2.05 1.08
N GLN A 5 11.59 3.39 1.17
CA GLN A 5 11.41 4.25 0.00
C GLN A 5 12.51 4.02 -1.05
N ALA A 6 13.75 3.82 -0.62
CA ALA A 6 14.88 3.50 -1.50
C ALA A 6 14.82 2.08 -2.08
N LEU A 7 14.06 1.16 -1.48
CA LEU A 7 13.85 -0.20 -1.97
C LEU A 7 12.68 -0.26 -2.97
N TYR A 8 11.56 0.37 -2.64
CA TYR A 8 10.31 0.27 -3.38
C TYR A 8 10.09 1.37 -4.43
N GLY A 9 10.69 2.55 -4.23
CA GLY A 9 10.37 3.75 -4.99
C GLY A 9 10.91 3.76 -6.42
N ARG A 10 10.76 4.92 -7.07
CA ARG A 10 11.20 5.12 -8.46
C ARG A 10 12.70 4.90 -8.62
N GLY A 11 13.08 4.31 -9.75
CA GLY A 11 14.48 4.06 -10.12
C GLY A 11 15.08 2.78 -9.51
N THR A 12 14.30 2.01 -8.77
CA THR A 12 14.67 0.66 -8.30
C THR A 12 14.09 -0.40 -9.24
N ALA A 13 14.46 -1.68 -9.05
CA ALA A 13 13.84 -2.76 -9.80
C ALA A 13 12.33 -2.92 -9.50
N ILE A 14 11.87 -2.51 -8.30
CA ILE A 14 10.45 -2.53 -7.92
C ILE A 14 9.69 -1.37 -8.59
N ASN A 15 10.29 -0.18 -8.65
CA ASN A 15 9.84 1.00 -9.41
C ASN A 15 8.38 1.44 -9.16
N PHE A 16 7.88 1.43 -7.92
CA PHE A 16 6.54 1.97 -7.64
C PHE A 16 6.54 3.50 -7.72
N THR A 17 5.52 4.06 -8.38
CA THR A 17 5.38 5.52 -8.51
C THR A 17 5.25 6.21 -7.16
N TYR A 18 4.43 5.63 -6.26
CA TYR A 18 4.21 6.19 -4.93
C TYR A 18 4.41 5.10 -3.88
N VAL A 19 5.09 5.50 -2.81
CA VAL A 19 5.31 4.71 -1.60
C VAL A 19 4.41 5.21 -0.46
N HIS A 20 3.33 5.91 -0.79
CA HIS A 20 2.40 6.45 0.20
C HIS A 20 1.48 5.39 0.80
N ASP A 21 1.39 4.19 0.19
CA ASP A 21 0.59 3.08 0.70
C ASP A 21 1.16 2.57 2.04
N PHE A 22 2.46 2.78 2.26
CA PHE A 22 3.11 2.63 3.56
C PHE A 22 2.62 3.67 4.57
N VAL A 23 2.63 4.95 4.19
CA VAL A 23 2.29 6.08 5.07
C VAL A 23 0.83 6.05 5.47
N TYR A 24 -0.05 5.71 4.54
CA TYR A 24 -1.49 5.67 4.75
C TYR A 24 -1.99 4.30 5.21
N GLY A 25 -1.08 3.35 5.48
CA GLY A 25 -1.37 2.06 6.11
C GLY A 25 -2.10 1.05 5.23
N PHE A 26 -2.14 1.26 3.91
CA PHE A 26 -2.73 0.30 2.97
C PHE A 26 -1.96 -1.01 2.94
N ASP A 27 -0.62 -0.94 3.00
CA ASP A 27 0.23 -2.13 3.07
C ASP A 27 0.10 -2.84 4.41
N TRP A 28 -0.05 -2.09 5.51
CA TRP A 28 -0.28 -2.64 6.85
C TRP A 28 -1.58 -3.43 6.91
N ALA A 29 -2.71 -2.82 6.54
CA ALA A 29 -4.02 -3.49 6.60
C ALA A 29 -4.05 -4.74 5.71
N LYS A 30 -3.42 -4.67 4.52
CA LYS A 30 -3.29 -5.80 3.60
C LYS A 30 -2.45 -6.93 4.19
N TRP A 31 -1.35 -6.60 4.87
CA TRP A 31 -0.49 -7.58 5.52
C TRP A 31 -1.21 -8.29 6.67
N VAL A 32 -1.80 -7.55 7.61
CA VAL A 32 -2.53 -8.13 8.75
C VAL A 32 -3.63 -9.08 8.27
N ARG A 33 -4.38 -8.69 7.23
CA ARG A 33 -5.41 -9.54 6.63
C ARG A 33 -4.86 -10.83 6.02
N ARG A 34 -3.65 -10.79 5.45
CA ARG A 34 -3.02 -11.94 4.78
C ARG A 34 -2.30 -12.88 5.72
N GLU A 35 -1.91 -12.43 6.90
CA GLU A 35 -1.07 -13.17 7.82
C GLU A 35 -1.85 -13.51 9.10
N PRO A 36 -2.47 -14.69 9.20
CA PRO A 36 -3.27 -15.07 10.37
C PRO A 36 -2.49 -15.05 11.68
N SER A 37 -1.17 -15.28 11.63
CA SER A 37 -0.35 -15.32 12.84
C SER A 37 -0.29 -13.98 13.60
N VAL A 38 -0.49 -12.86 12.90
CA VAL A 38 -0.48 -11.52 13.51
C VAL A 38 -1.87 -10.98 13.84
N GLN A 39 -2.93 -11.72 13.53
CA GLN A 39 -4.32 -11.26 13.80
C GLN A 39 -4.73 -11.41 15.26
N ARG A 40 -3.98 -12.19 16.05
CA ARG A 40 -4.24 -12.36 17.49
C ARG A 40 -3.81 -11.15 18.30
N ASP A 41 -2.72 -10.52 17.89
CA ASP A 41 -2.09 -9.37 18.54
C ASP A 41 -1.59 -8.46 17.43
N VAL A 42 -2.44 -7.52 17.00
CA VAL A 42 -2.24 -6.81 15.74
C VAL A 42 -1.14 -5.78 15.92
N PRO A 43 -0.01 -5.91 15.18
CA PRO A 43 1.06 -4.94 15.28
C PRO A 43 0.59 -3.60 14.73
N GLY A 44 0.99 -2.50 15.36
CA GLY A 44 0.61 -1.17 14.88
C GLY A 44 1.15 -0.86 13.47
N PRO A 45 0.55 0.10 12.74
CA PRO A 45 0.92 0.40 11.35
C PRO A 45 2.36 0.82 11.07
N PHE A 46 3.11 1.20 12.11
CA PHE A 46 4.53 1.56 12.00
C PHE A 46 5.40 0.79 12.99
N SER A 47 4.92 -0.36 13.47
CA SER A 47 5.67 -1.20 14.41
C SER A 47 6.93 -1.79 13.76
N ALA A 48 7.87 -2.25 14.59
CA ALA A 48 9.09 -2.87 14.09
C ALA A 48 8.80 -4.16 13.30
N GLU A 49 7.78 -4.92 13.70
CA GLU A 49 7.31 -6.13 13.04
C GLU A 49 6.81 -5.84 11.63
N PHE A 50 5.98 -4.80 11.46
CA PHE A 50 5.50 -4.39 10.14
C PHE A 50 6.65 -3.91 9.26
N LEU A 51 7.56 -3.09 9.79
CA LEU A 51 8.70 -2.59 9.03
C LEU A 51 9.64 -3.74 8.60
N GLY A 52 9.87 -4.71 9.48
CA GLY A 52 10.65 -5.92 9.17
C GLY A 52 9.95 -6.81 8.14
N TYR A 53 8.62 -6.94 8.20
CA TYR A 53 7.85 -7.62 7.17
C TYR A 53 8.03 -6.94 5.80
N MET A 54 7.91 -5.61 5.72
CA MET A 54 8.06 -4.88 4.46
C MET A 54 9.46 -5.00 3.87
N GLU A 55 10.51 -5.01 4.70
CA GLU A 55 11.88 -5.22 4.21
C GLU A 55 12.05 -6.60 3.58
N ARG A 56 11.61 -7.67 4.27
CA ARG A 56 11.63 -9.04 3.73
C ARG A 56 10.82 -9.15 2.45
N ARG A 57 9.60 -8.59 2.44
CA ARG A 57 8.72 -8.63 1.27
C ARG A 57 9.33 -7.89 0.08
N GLY A 58 10.08 -6.82 0.32
CA GLY A 58 10.78 -6.10 -0.72
C GLY A 58 11.87 -6.94 -1.38
N HIS A 59 12.65 -7.69 -0.59
CA HIS A 59 13.65 -8.61 -1.13
C HIS A 59 13.01 -9.78 -1.90
N GLU A 60 11.92 -10.37 -1.39
CA GLU A 60 11.16 -11.38 -2.14
C GLU A 60 10.67 -10.85 -3.49
N LEU A 61 10.23 -9.58 -3.55
CA LEU A 61 9.86 -8.95 -4.82
C LEU A 61 11.04 -8.82 -5.76
N LEU A 62 12.24 -8.46 -5.27
CA LEU A 62 13.43 -8.40 -6.11
C LEU A 62 13.78 -9.77 -6.70
N GLU A 63 13.66 -10.84 -5.91
CA GLU A 63 13.89 -12.21 -6.39
C GLU A 63 12.87 -12.61 -7.47
N LEU A 64 11.59 -12.30 -7.26
CA LEU A 64 10.52 -12.55 -8.24
C LEU A 64 10.77 -11.78 -9.54
N ILE A 65 11.23 -10.53 -9.45
CA ILE A 65 11.54 -9.69 -10.61
C ILE A 65 12.75 -10.25 -11.37
N ALA A 66 13.80 -10.65 -10.65
CA ALA A 66 14.99 -11.25 -11.24
C ALA A 66 14.67 -12.57 -11.95
N ALA A 67 13.65 -13.29 -11.47
CA ALA A 67 13.13 -14.51 -12.09
C ALA A 67 12.11 -14.26 -13.22
N ASP A 68 11.79 -13.01 -13.54
CA ASP A 68 10.77 -12.61 -14.51
C ASP A 68 9.40 -13.26 -14.25
N ASP A 69 9.00 -13.30 -12.98
CA ASP A 69 7.73 -13.88 -12.54
C ASP A 69 6.53 -13.25 -13.28
N GLY A 70 5.55 -14.05 -13.66
CA GLY A 70 4.41 -13.60 -14.46
C GLY A 70 3.57 -12.48 -13.82
N LYS A 71 3.59 -12.34 -12.48
CA LYS A 71 2.94 -11.24 -11.77
C LYS A 71 3.87 -10.04 -11.58
N TYR A 72 5.18 -10.26 -11.54
CA TYR A 72 6.19 -9.23 -11.30
C TYR A 72 7.29 -9.21 -12.37
N PRO A 73 6.94 -9.09 -13.66
CA PRO A 73 7.92 -9.16 -14.74
C PRO A 73 8.87 -7.97 -14.73
N THR A 74 10.03 -8.14 -15.37
CA THR A 74 10.96 -7.04 -15.62
C THR A 74 10.26 -5.95 -16.44
N LEU A 75 10.41 -4.70 -16.01
CA LEU A 75 9.77 -3.56 -16.68
C LEU A 75 10.71 -2.90 -17.69
N ALA A 76 10.13 -2.31 -18.73
CA ALA A 76 10.85 -1.43 -19.63
C ALA A 76 11.37 -0.19 -18.88
N ALA A 77 12.51 0.35 -19.33
CA ALA A 77 13.13 1.50 -18.70
C ALA A 77 12.16 2.70 -18.68
N GLY A 78 12.03 3.36 -17.54
CA GLY A 78 11.18 4.54 -17.36
C GLY A 78 9.68 4.25 -17.14
N VAL A 79 9.24 2.99 -17.22
CA VAL A 79 7.85 2.62 -16.93
C VAL A 79 7.72 2.25 -15.45
N PRO A 80 6.95 3.01 -14.64
CA PRO A 80 6.71 2.65 -13.25
C PRO A 80 5.79 1.44 -13.17
N ARG A 81 5.98 0.65 -12.12
CA ARG A 81 5.11 -0.48 -11.81
C ARG A 81 3.79 0.03 -11.23
N ASN A 82 2.67 -0.41 -11.81
CA ASN A 82 1.34 -0.23 -11.24
C ASN A 82 0.68 -1.60 -10.99
N PRO A 83 0.63 -2.08 -9.75
CA PRO A 83 -0.05 -3.34 -9.42
C PRO A 83 -1.57 -3.18 -9.18
N PHE A 84 -2.13 -2.00 -9.42
CA PHE A 84 -3.53 -1.68 -9.14
C PHE A 84 -4.35 -1.58 -10.44
N PRO A 85 -5.65 -1.90 -10.41
CA PRO A 85 -6.53 -1.82 -11.57
C PRO A 85 -7.04 -0.39 -11.86
N PHE A 86 -6.39 0.63 -11.29
CA PHE A 86 -6.78 2.03 -11.41
C PHE A 86 -5.56 2.92 -11.67
N SER A 87 -5.83 4.10 -12.22
CA SER A 87 -4.82 5.06 -12.61
C SER A 87 -4.01 5.55 -11.42
N ARG A 88 -2.70 5.67 -11.62
CA ARG A 88 -1.75 6.26 -10.67
C ARG A 88 -1.19 7.58 -11.22
N GLU A 89 -1.87 8.22 -12.16
CA GLU A 89 -1.50 9.57 -12.60
C GLU A 89 -1.80 10.60 -11.50
N PRO A 90 -1.02 11.69 -11.38
CA PRO A 90 -1.15 12.62 -10.25
C PRO A 90 -2.56 13.16 -10.02
N ALA A 91 -3.30 13.49 -11.09
CA ALA A 91 -4.67 13.98 -10.97
C ALA A 91 -5.64 12.91 -10.42
N ALA A 92 -5.56 11.69 -10.96
CA ALA A 92 -6.37 10.55 -10.50
C ALA A 92 -6.06 10.19 -9.04
N GLU A 93 -4.78 10.27 -8.64
CA GLU A 93 -4.36 10.04 -7.26
C GLU A 93 -4.92 11.07 -6.30
N VAL A 94 -4.85 12.36 -6.64
CA VAL A 94 -5.41 13.42 -5.82
C VAL A 94 -6.91 13.23 -5.65
N GLU A 95 -7.62 12.96 -6.74
CA GLU A 95 -9.07 12.76 -6.75
C GLU A 95 -9.48 11.54 -5.90
N LEU A 96 -8.87 10.38 -6.17
CA LEU A 96 -9.14 9.15 -5.42
C LEU A 96 -8.81 9.33 -3.94
N HIS A 97 -7.65 9.89 -3.60
CA HIS A 97 -7.20 10.00 -2.21
C HIS A 97 -8.09 10.96 -1.41
N ALA A 98 -8.51 12.08 -2.01
CA ALA A 98 -9.46 13.01 -1.40
C ALA A 98 -10.79 12.33 -1.08
N GLU A 99 -11.31 11.53 -2.03
CA GLU A 99 -12.58 10.83 -1.83
C GLU A 99 -12.48 9.71 -0.79
N LEU A 100 -11.35 8.98 -0.73
CA LEU A 100 -11.09 8.00 0.32
C LEU A 100 -11.01 8.65 1.69
N ALA A 101 -10.31 9.79 1.82
CA ALA A 101 -10.24 10.54 3.06
C ALA A 101 -11.64 10.97 3.53
N ARG A 102 -12.47 11.49 2.62
CA ARG A 102 -13.85 11.92 2.90
C ARG A 102 -14.72 10.78 3.41
N ARG A 103 -14.47 9.55 2.94
CA ARG A 103 -15.24 8.34 3.30
C ARG A 103 -14.64 7.57 4.49
N ASP A 104 -13.59 8.08 5.14
CA ASP A 104 -12.82 7.36 6.16
C ASP A 104 -12.27 6.00 5.68
N LEU A 105 -11.88 5.94 4.40
CA LEU A 105 -11.34 4.73 3.75
C LEU A 105 -9.81 4.77 3.62
N ILE A 106 -9.16 5.57 4.44
CA ILE A 106 -7.70 5.57 4.58
C ILE A 106 -7.35 4.87 5.90
N PRO A 107 -6.62 3.73 5.87
CA PRO A 107 -6.36 2.93 7.05
C PRO A 107 -5.76 3.73 8.21
N VAL A 108 -4.77 4.57 7.91
CA VAL A 108 -4.09 5.44 8.87
C VAL A 108 -4.24 6.90 8.44
N PRO A 109 -5.19 7.65 9.02
CA PRO A 109 -5.38 9.06 8.71
C PRO A 109 -4.30 9.90 9.40
N THR A 110 -3.09 9.92 8.83
CA THR A 110 -1.89 10.54 9.43
C THR A 110 -1.99 12.05 9.64
N TRP A 111 -2.99 12.71 9.05
CA TRP A 111 -3.30 14.13 9.23
C TRP A 111 -4.20 14.41 10.45
N ASP A 112 -4.81 13.39 11.04
CA ASP A 112 -5.73 13.53 12.17
C ASP A 112 -5.03 13.22 13.49
N ALA A 113 -4.95 14.20 14.40
CA ALA A 113 -4.40 14.01 15.74
C ALA A 113 -5.21 13.00 16.58
N GLY A 114 -6.51 12.83 16.28
CA GLY A 114 -7.37 11.81 16.88
C GLY A 114 -6.99 10.38 16.48
N ALA A 115 -6.18 10.20 15.42
CA ALA A 115 -5.76 8.89 14.94
C ALA A 115 -4.97 8.07 15.98
N ILE A 116 -4.41 8.72 17.01
CA ILE A 116 -3.72 8.05 18.12
C ILE A 116 -4.65 7.15 18.95
N ALA A 117 -5.96 7.43 18.95
CA ALA A 117 -6.96 6.69 19.69
C ALA A 117 -7.62 5.57 18.85
N ILE A 118 -7.19 5.37 17.60
CA ILE A 118 -7.74 4.31 16.75
C ILE A 118 -7.40 2.95 17.35
N ASP A 119 -8.43 2.11 17.47
CA ASP A 119 -8.29 0.70 17.79
C ASP A 119 -7.81 -0.07 16.55
N TRP A 120 -6.50 -0.33 16.51
CA TRP A 120 -5.88 -1.05 15.40
C TRP A 120 -6.36 -2.50 15.29
N ASP A 121 -6.81 -3.14 16.37
CA ASP A 121 -7.31 -4.52 16.38
C ASP A 121 -8.63 -4.67 15.61
N GLN A 122 -9.37 -3.56 15.47
CA GLN A 122 -10.58 -3.47 14.67
C GLN A 122 -10.34 -2.82 13.30
N ARG A 123 -9.50 -1.78 13.23
CA ARG A 123 -9.33 -0.97 12.02
C ARG A 123 -8.95 -1.80 10.78
N TRP A 124 -8.03 -2.77 10.92
CA TRP A 124 -7.58 -3.60 9.78
C TRP A 124 -8.70 -4.45 9.15
N ARG A 125 -9.80 -4.67 9.87
CA ARG A 125 -10.93 -5.48 9.41
C ARG A 125 -11.74 -4.79 8.32
N GLU A 126 -11.64 -3.48 8.18
CA GLU A 126 -12.21 -2.77 7.04
C GLU A 126 -11.52 -3.22 5.74
N PRO A 127 -12.26 -3.60 4.68
CA PRO A 127 -11.71 -4.04 3.40
C PRO A 127 -11.12 -2.89 2.55
N PHE A 128 -10.19 -2.10 3.09
CA PHE A 128 -9.66 -0.89 2.45
C PHE A 128 -9.17 -1.08 1.00
N GLN A 129 -8.59 -2.23 0.67
CA GLN A 129 -8.12 -2.51 -0.69
C GLN A 129 -9.29 -2.62 -1.67
N ASP A 130 -10.33 -3.38 -1.29
CA ASP A 130 -11.50 -3.60 -2.12
C ASP A 130 -12.31 -2.31 -2.25
N ARG A 131 -12.53 -1.61 -1.12
CA ARG A 131 -13.23 -0.31 -1.09
C ARG A 131 -12.49 0.75 -1.91
N ARG A 132 -11.16 0.75 -1.91
CA ARG A 132 -10.36 1.66 -2.76
C ARG A 132 -10.59 1.41 -4.25
N VAL A 133 -10.68 0.15 -4.67
CA VAL A 133 -10.98 -0.21 -6.06
C VAL A 133 -12.42 0.18 -6.42
N GLU A 134 -13.39 -0.05 -5.54
CA GLU A 134 -14.78 0.36 -5.74
C GLU A 134 -14.90 1.88 -5.94
N VAL A 135 -14.28 2.67 -5.05
CA VAL A 135 -14.27 4.14 -5.18
C VAL A 135 -13.59 4.58 -6.47
N ALA A 136 -12.48 3.96 -6.87
CA ALA A 136 -11.85 4.24 -8.16
C ALA A 136 -12.80 3.94 -9.34
N GLY A 137 -13.60 2.88 -9.24
CA GLY A 137 -14.66 2.54 -10.20
C GLY A 137 -15.74 3.61 -10.29
N GLU A 138 -16.25 4.07 -9.15
CA GLU A 138 -17.27 5.12 -9.06
C GLU A 138 -16.79 6.45 -9.67
N LEU A 139 -15.50 6.75 -9.53
CA LEU A 139 -14.86 7.96 -10.09
C LEU A 139 -14.43 7.79 -11.56
N GLY A 140 -14.60 6.60 -12.16
CA GLY A 140 -14.18 6.35 -13.54
C GLY A 140 -12.65 6.30 -13.74
N LEU A 141 -11.91 5.92 -12.69
CA LEU A 141 -10.43 5.91 -12.66
C LEU A 141 -9.81 4.54 -12.95
N LEU A 142 -10.60 3.52 -13.31
CA LEU A 142 -10.07 2.19 -13.67
C LEU A 142 -9.21 2.25 -14.94
N SER A 143 -8.19 1.38 -15.03
CA SER A 143 -7.19 1.33 -16.13
C SER A 143 -7.29 0.06 -16.96
#